data_AF-A0A2N9NGI8-F1
#
_entry.id   AF-A0A2N9NGI8-F1
#
_cell.length_a   1.000
_cell.length_b   1.000
_cell.length_c   1.000
_cell.angle_alpha   90.00
_cell.angle_beta   90.00
_cell.angle_gamma   90.00
#
_symmetry.space_group_name_H-M   'P 1'
#
loop_
_entity.id
_entity.type
_entity.pdbx_description
1 polymer ?
#
loop_
_entity_poly.entity_id
_entity_poly.type
_entity_poly.pdbx_seq_one_letter_code
_entity_poly.pdbx_strand_id
1 'polypeptide(L)' 'MSDQHGPSSGVPEKFYTIGEVARLLSVSRTTVYRWRLGSLRAVRIGGVVRLSESSLREFIGDHNAREKQAGSA' A
#
# COMPACT_ATOMS: atom_id res chain seq x y z
N MET A 1 -9.07 -23.14 -33.84
CA MET A 1 -8.17 -22.72 -32.76
C MET A 1 -8.96 -21.77 -31.89
N SER A 2 -9.50 -22.26 -30.78
CA SER A 2 -10.34 -21.47 -29.88
C SER A 2 -9.44 -20.89 -28.80
N ASP A 3 -9.06 -19.62 -28.95
CA ASP A 3 -8.36 -18.88 -27.90
C ASP A 3 -9.31 -18.66 -26.72
N GLN A 4 -9.27 -19.58 -25.75
CA GLN A 4 -9.81 -19.34 -24.41
C GLN A 4 -8.85 -18.41 -23.66
N HIS A 5 -9.05 -17.10 -23.77
CA HIS A 5 -8.64 -16.17 -22.73
C HIS A 5 -9.90 -15.72 -22.00
N GLY A 6 -10.37 -16.52 -21.04
CA GLY A 6 -11.30 -16.03 -20.03
C GLY A 6 -10.66 -14.82 -19.33
N PRO A 7 -11.44 -13.79 -18.93
CA PRO A 7 -10.86 -12.64 -18.25
C PRO A 7 -10.19 -13.16 -16.99
N SER A 8 -8.86 -13.03 -16.92
CA SER A 8 -8.14 -13.18 -15.67
C SER A 8 -8.87 -12.30 -14.66
N SER A 9 -9.54 -12.91 -13.70
CA SER A 9 -10.17 -12.24 -12.57
C SER A 9 -9.08 -11.76 -11.59
N GLY A 10 -8.05 -11.11 -12.12
CA GLY A 10 -7.10 -10.32 -11.38
C GLY A 10 -7.66 -8.91 -11.30
N VAL A 11 -8.12 -8.50 -10.11
CA VAL A 11 -8.43 -7.09 -9.88
C VAL A 11 -7.16 -6.29 -10.21
N PRO A 12 -7.21 -5.32 -11.12
CA PRO A 12 -6.03 -4.55 -11.46
C PRO A 12 -5.50 -3.83 -10.21
N GLU A 13 -4.19 -3.97 -9.94
CA GLU A 13 -3.54 -3.34 -8.79
C GLU A 13 -3.78 -1.83 -8.81
N LYS A 14 -4.27 -1.30 -7.70
CA LYS A 14 -4.55 0.12 -7.55
C LYS A 14 -3.36 0.82 -6.92
N PHE A 15 -3.04 1.99 -7.46
CA PHE A 15 -1.92 2.80 -6.98
C PHE A 15 -2.42 4.12 -6.41
N TYR A 16 -1.81 4.52 -5.29
CA TYR A 16 -2.08 5.76 -4.60
C TYR A 16 -0.85 6.67 -4.62
N THR A 17 -1.10 7.97 -4.62
CA THR A 17 -0.10 8.99 -4.29
C THR A 17 0.04 9.11 -2.77
N ILE A 18 1.13 9.74 -2.33
CA ILE A 18 1.33 10.10 -0.91
C ILE A 18 0.15 10.93 -0.38
N GLY A 19 -0.39 11.84 -1.19
CA GLY A 19 -1.52 12.70 -0.80
C GLY A 19 -2.83 11.93 -0.64
N GLU A 20 -3.07 10.93 -1.47
CA GLU A 20 -4.27 10.08 -1.36
C GLU A 20 -4.22 9.20 -0.12
N VAL A 21 -3.08 8.57 0.17
CA VAL A 21 -2.91 7.77 1.40
C VAL A 21 -3.04 8.64 2.65
N ALA A 22 -2.49 9.85 2.61
CA ALA A 22 -2.62 10.80 3.72
C ALA A 22 -4.08 11.14 4.03
N ARG A 23 -4.89 11.39 2.99
CA ARG A 23 -6.34 11.61 3.15
C ARG A 23 -7.08 10.35 3.61
N LEU A 24 -6.76 9.20 3.01
CA LEU A 24 -7.41 7.92 3.32
C LEU A 24 -7.25 7.55 4.79
N LEU A 25 -6.07 7.77 5.35
CA LEU A 25 -5.74 7.41 6.73
C LEU A 25 -5.83 8.59 7.71
N SER A 26 -6.27 9.77 7.25
CA SER A 26 -6.35 10.99 8.05
C SER A 26 -5.04 11.34 8.77
N VAL A 27 -3.91 11.20 8.08
CA VAL A 27 -2.57 11.53 8.58
C VAL A 27 -1.90 12.63 7.75
N SER A 28 -0.82 13.22 8.27
CA SER A 28 -0.05 14.19 7.48
C SER A 28 0.67 13.53 6.30
N ARG A 29 0.89 14.29 5.21
CA ARG A 29 1.75 13.84 4.09
C ARG A 29 3.16 13.49 4.54
N THR A 30 3.69 14.21 5.53
CA THR A 30 5.01 13.97 6.13
C THR A 30 5.06 12.61 6.82
N THR A 31 3.97 12.20 7.49
CA THR A 31 3.84 10.88 8.11
C THR A 31 3.95 9.78 7.05
N VAL A 32 3.18 9.88 5.97
CA VAL A 32 3.23 8.91 4.86
C VAL A 32 4.61 8.89 4.19
N TYR A 33 5.24 10.06 4.02
CA TYR A 33 6.60 10.14 3.49
C TYR A 33 7.62 9.41 4.38
N ARG A 34 7.50 9.54 5.70
CA ARG A 34 8.36 8.82 6.66
C ARG A 34 8.16 7.31 6.58
N TRP A 35 6.93 6.83 6.48
CA TRP A 35 6.68 5.39 6.28
C TRP A 35 7.38 4.86 5.04
N ARG A 36 7.37 5.63 3.95
CA ARG A 36 8.05 5.30 2.70
C ARG A 36 9.59 5.26 2.81
N LEU A 37 10.19 5.98 3.77
CA LEU A 37 11.62 5.87 4.04
C LEU A 37 11.97 4.62 4.88
N GLY A 38 10.99 4.06 5.57
CA GLY A 38 11.14 2.84 6.36
C GLY A 38 10.56 1.63 5.64
N SER A 39 9.39 1.19 6.09
CA SER A 39 8.80 -0.11 5.75
C SER A 39 7.76 -0.08 4.63
N LEU A 40 7.21 1.09 4.27
CA LEU A 40 6.19 1.17 3.23
C LEU A 40 6.83 1.18 1.85
N ARG A 41 6.67 0.07 1.11
CA ARG A 41 7.20 -0.07 -0.26
C ARG A 41 6.45 0.86 -1.22
N ALA A 42 7.19 1.42 -2.16
CA ALA A 42 6.67 2.32 -3.19
C ALA A 42 7.37 2.07 -4.53
N VAL A 43 6.65 2.26 -5.62
CA VAL A 43 7.18 2.20 -6.99
C VAL A 43 7.25 3.60 -7.58
N ARG A 44 8.18 3.81 -8.52
CA ARG A 44 8.26 5.03 -9.32
C ARG A 44 7.72 4.75 -10.71
N ILE A 45 6.67 5.47 -11.10
CA ILE A 45 6.06 5.37 -12.43
C ILE A 45 6.13 6.77 -13.05
N GLY A 46 6.86 6.93 -14.15
CA GLY A 46 7.04 8.23 -14.82
C GLY A 46 7.66 9.32 -13.92
N GLY A 47 8.57 8.95 -13.02
CA GLY A 47 9.19 9.87 -12.06
C GLY A 47 8.35 10.19 -10.83
N VAL A 48 7.09 9.73 -10.76
CA VAL A 48 6.21 9.99 -9.63
C VAL A 48 6.11 8.77 -8.72
N VAL A 49 6.17 9.00 -7.41
CA VAL A 49 6.03 7.94 -6.39
C VAL A 49 4.58 7.47 -6.33
N ARG A 50 4.41 6.15 -6.30
CA ARG A 50 3.13 5.45 -6.19
C ARG A 50 3.23 4.34 -5.14
N LEU A 51 2.16 4.19 -4.36
CA LEU A 51 1.99 3.20 -3.31
C LEU A 51 0.96 2.19 -3.81
N SER A 52 1.33 0.92 -3.94
CA SER A 52 0.37 -0.13 -4.26
C SER A 52 -0.58 -0.35 -3.09
N GLU A 53 -1.82 -0.70 -3.40
CA GLU A 53 -2.82 -1.05 -2.40
C GLU A 53 -2.38 -2.27 -1.58
N SER A 54 -1.82 -3.27 -2.25
CA SER A 54 -1.28 -4.48 -1.63
C SER A 54 -0.23 -4.15 -0.57
N SER A 55 0.80 -3.36 -0.91
CA SER A 55 1.85 -2.99 0.03
C SER A 55 1.36 -2.07 1.16
N LEU A 56 0.38 -1.20 0.89
CA LEU A 56 -0.24 -0.40 1.96
C LEU A 56 -1.01 -1.28 2.95
N ARG A 57 -1.74 -2.27 2.43
CA ARG A 57 -2.51 -3.23 3.24
C ARG A 57 -1.60 -4.10 4.11
N GLU A 58 -0.51 -4.61 3.54
CA GLU A 58 0.53 -5.34 4.27
C GLU A 58 1.13 -4.49 5.39
N PHE A 59 1.53 -3.25 5.06
CA PHE A 59 2.09 -2.31 6.04
C PHE A 59 1.15 -2.05 7.23
N ILE A 60 -0.15 -1.86 6.99
CA ILE A 60 -1.14 -1.68 8.06
C ILE A 60 -1.31 -2.98 8.87
N GLY A 61 -1.34 -4.13 8.19
CA GLY A 61 -1.44 -5.44 8.82
C GLY A 61 -0.30 -5.72 9.81
N ASP A 62 0.94 -5.43 9.39
CA ASP A 62 2.14 -5.60 10.22
C ASP A 62 2.12 -4.72 11.47
N HIS A 63 1.64 -3.47 11.35
CA HIS A 63 1.49 -2.58 12.50
C HIS A 63 0.48 -3.12 13.52
N ASN A 64 -0.68 -3.60 13.07
CA ASN A 64 -1.68 -4.19 13.95
C ASN A 64 -1.19 -5.46 14.66
N ALA A 65 -0.37 -6.27 13.99
CA ALA A 65 0.21 -7.48 14.58
C ALA A 65 1.20 -7.17 15.71
N ARG A 66 2.04 -6.13 15.54
CA ARG A 66 3.00 -5.69 16.56
C ARG A 66 2.31 -5.12 17.80
N GLU A 67 1.27 -4.31 17.63
CA GLU A 67 0.48 -3.78 18.75
C GLU A 67 -0.16 -4.90 19.56
N LYS A 68 -0.70 -5.93 18.91
CA LYS A 68 -1.28 -7.11 19.59
C LYS A 68 -0.24 -7.91 20.39
N GLN A 69 1.00 -7.97 19.93
CA GLN A 69 2.08 -8.67 20.63
C GLN A 69 2.61 -7.86 21.82
N ALA A 70 2.60 -6.52 21.73
CA ALA A 70 3.02 -5.63 22.82
C ALA A 70 2.00 -5.52 23.97
N GLY A 71 0.70 -5.72 23.70
CA GLY A 71 -0.37 -5.67 24.72
C GLY A 71 -0.60 -6.97 25.51
N SER A 72 0.18 -8.03 25.26
CA SER A 72 0.09 -9.32 25.96
C SER A 72 1.25 -9.58 26.94
N ALA A 73 2.03 -8.54 27.27
CA ALA A 73 3.15 -8.59 28.22
C ALA A 73 2.78 -7.92 29.55
#